data_AF-A0A969FIA9-F1
#
_entry.id   AF-A0A969FIA9-F1
#
_cell.length_a   1.000
_cell.length_b   1.000
_cell.length_c   1.000
_cell.angle_alpha   90.00
_cell.angle_beta   90.00
_cell.angle_gamma   90.00
#
_symmetry.space_group_name_H-M   'P 1'
#
loop_
_entity.id
_entity.type
_entity.pdbx_description
1 polymer ?
#
loop_
_entity_poly.entity_id
_entity_poly.type
_entity_poly.pdbx_seq_one_letter_code
_entity_poly.pdbx_strand_id
1 'polypeptide(L)' 'FATDGIFEQQLNGDVFLNSVSWLSQQDTQELSIRPKEATNRRILMTPQQQIISALTALVILPVLGFGAAVVVWLRRR' A
#
# COMPACT_ATOMS: atom_id res chain seq x y z
N PHE A 1 8.75 24.62 17.94
CA PHE A 1 9.45 23.37 18.29
C PHE A 1 8.53 22.23 17.88
N ALA A 2 9.07 21.26 17.12
CA ALA A 2 8.39 20.20 16.35
C ALA A 2 7.63 20.68 15.10
N THR A 3 8.09 20.22 13.94
CA THR A 3 7.51 20.43 12.61
C THR A 3 6.62 19.22 12.33
N ASP A 4 5.30 19.42 12.30
CA ASP A 4 4.24 18.39 12.24
C ASP A 4 4.16 17.58 10.92
N GLY A 5 5.20 17.61 10.09
CA GLY A 5 5.19 16.87 8.81
C GLY A 5 5.28 15.35 8.99
N ILE A 6 6.03 14.86 9.99
CA ILE A 6 6.21 13.41 10.22
C ILE A 6 5.04 12.82 11.01
N PHE A 7 4.39 13.62 11.85
CA PHE A 7 3.28 13.17 12.68
C PHE A 7 2.03 12.84 11.85
N GLU A 8 1.72 13.63 10.82
CA GLU A 8 0.58 13.36 9.93
C GLU A 8 0.86 12.28 8.87
N GLN A 9 2.11 12.14 8.43
CA GLN A 9 2.42 11.40 7.20
C GLN A 9 2.58 9.88 7.41
N GLN A 10 2.91 9.42 8.62
CA GLN A 10 3.16 8.00 8.89
C GLN A 10 2.34 7.40 10.04
N LEU A 11 1.97 8.20 11.04
CA LEU A 11 1.17 7.73 12.16
C LEU A 11 -0.25 8.29 12.07
N ASN A 12 -1.25 7.45 12.31
CA ASN A 12 -2.61 7.93 12.52
C ASN A 12 -2.64 8.65 13.88
N GLY A 13 -2.38 9.96 13.90
CA GLY A 13 -2.29 10.77 15.12
C GLY A 13 -3.53 10.65 16.02
N ASP A 14 -4.69 10.36 15.43
CA ASP A 14 -5.93 10.10 16.16
C ASP A 14 -5.81 8.85 17.04
N VAL A 15 -5.07 7.83 16.62
CA VAL A 15 -4.87 6.61 17.43
C VAL A 15 -4.05 6.90 18.69
N PHE A 16 -3.02 7.74 18.58
CA PHE A 16 -2.22 8.17 19.72
C PHE A 16 -3.06 8.99 20.71
N LEU A 17 -3.80 9.99 20.22
CA LEU A 17 -4.65 10.84 21.06
C LEU A 17 -5.78 10.05 21.74
N ASN A 18 -6.42 9.12 21.01
CA ASN A 18 -7.43 8.23 21.58
C ASN A 18 -6.83 7.31 22.66
N SER A 19 -5.59 6.84 22.50
CA SER A 19 -4.92 5.97 23.49
C SER A 19 -4.59 6.72 24.77
N VAL A 20 -4.11 7.96 24.67
CA VAL A 20 -3.84 8.82 25.84
C VAL A 20 -5.13 9.20 26.55
N SER A 21 -6.17 9.56 25.79
CA SER A 21 -7.51 9.89 26.33
C SER A 21 -8.15 8.70 27.05
N TRP A 22 -8.01 7.48 26.49
CA TRP A 22 -8.50 6.26 27.14
C TRP A 22 -7.76 5.97 28.45
N LEU A 23 -6.44 6.18 28.49
CA LEU A 23 -5.63 6.01 29.69
C LEU A 23 -5.94 7.07 30.77
N SER A 24 -6.41 8.26 30.40
CA SER A 24 -6.74 9.32 31.36
C SER A 24 -8.12 9.15 32.02
N GLN A 25 -8.87 8.08 31.72
CA GLN A 25 -10.16 7.73 32.35
C GLN A 25 -11.16 8.90 32.34
N GLN A 26 -11.18 9.67 31.26
CA GLN A 26 -12.12 10.77 31.09
C GLN A 26 -13.45 10.19 30.58
N ASP A 27 -14.36 9.90 31.52
CA ASP A 27 -15.62 9.14 31.37
C ASP A 27 -16.61 9.65 30.29
N THR A 28 -16.25 10.67 29.50
CA THR A 28 -17.14 11.36 28.55
C THR A 28 -16.61 11.46 27.11
N GLN A 29 -15.45 10.87 26.78
CA GLN A 29 -14.88 11.07 25.43
C GLN A 29 -15.32 9.97 24.45
N GLU A 30 -16.23 10.31 23.54
CA GLU A 30 -16.55 9.49 22.37
C GLU A 30 -15.28 9.23 21.54
N LEU A 31 -15.04 7.97 21.16
CA LEU A 31 -13.92 7.58 20.28
C LEU A 31 -14.15 8.17 18.89
N SER A 32 -13.68 9.39 18.64
CA SER A 32 -13.80 10.03 17.33
C SER A 32 -12.69 9.53 16.41
N ILE A 33 -13.04 8.70 15.43
CA ILE A 33 -12.19 8.44 14.27
C ILE A 33 -12.57 9.49 13.22
N ARG A 34 -11.65 10.41 12.90
CA ARG A 34 -11.93 11.37 11.84
C ARG A 34 -12.04 10.62 10.51
N PRO A 35 -13.08 10.88 9.71
CA PRO A 35 -13.17 10.31 8.37
C PRO A 35 -11.89 10.63 7.61
N LYS A 36 -11.20 9.61 7.09
CA LYS A 36 -10.05 9.85 6.23
C LYS A 36 -10.56 10.49 4.95
N GLU A 37 -10.00 11.64 4.60
CA GLU A 37 -10.31 12.31 3.33
C GLU A 37 -10.21 11.32 2.17
N ALA A 38 -11.18 11.38 1.27
CA ALA A 38 -11.23 10.53 0.09
C ALA A 38 -10.05 10.89 -0.84
N THR A 39 -8.88 10.30 -0.59
CA THR A 39 -7.73 10.40 -1.48
C THR A 39 -8.11 9.79 -2.83
N ASN A 40 -8.04 10.60 -3.88
CA ASN A 40 -8.08 10.11 -5.23
C ASN A 40 -6.84 9.24 -5.51
N ARG A 41 -7.03 7.91 -5.56
CA ARG A 41 -5.99 6.92 -5.87
C ARG A 41 -6.03 6.44 -7.32
N ARG A 42 -6.64 7.23 -8.23
CA ARG A 42 -6.70 6.86 -9.64
C ARG A 42 -5.29 6.88 -10.20
N ILE A 43 -4.87 5.73 -10.68
CA ILE A 43 -3.62 5.60 -11.42
C ILE A 43 -3.89 6.11 -12.83
N LEU A 44 -3.39 7.30 -13.14
CA LEU A 44 -3.44 7.86 -14.48
C LEU A 44 -2.37 7.18 -15.32
N MET A 45 -2.80 6.36 -16.28
CA MET A 45 -1.91 5.67 -17.22
C MET A 45 -2.37 5.97 -18.64
N THR A 46 -1.41 6.13 -19.55
CA THR A 46 -1.72 6.13 -20.98
C THR A 46 -2.15 4.72 -21.41
N PRO A 47 -2.95 4.57 -22.50
CA PRO A 47 -3.34 3.25 -23.00
C PRO A 47 -2.14 2.32 -23.26
N GLN A 48 -1.03 2.89 -23.74
CA GLN A 48 0.21 2.15 -23.96
C GLN A 48 0.82 1.61 -22.66
N GLN A 49 0.85 2.41 -21.58
CA GLN A 49 1.36 1.97 -20.28
C GLN A 49 0.52 0.84 -19.70
N GLN A 50 -0.80 0.87 -19.89
CA GLN A 50 -1.70 -0.21 -19.45
C GLN A 50 -1.42 -1.51 -20.20
N ILE A 51 -1.29 -1.44 -21.53
CA ILE A 51 -1.00 -2.62 -22.37
C ILE A 51 0.34 -3.24 -22.00
N ILE A 52 1.40 -2.42 -21.89
CA ILE A 52 2.74 -2.91 -21.51
C ILE A 52 2.71 -3.57 -20.14
N SER A 53 2.02 -2.96 -19.16
CA SER A 53 1.90 -3.51 -17.81
C SER A 53 1.19 -4.86 -17.82
N ALA A 54 0.07 -4.95 -18.56
CA ALA A 54 -0.69 -6.19 -18.69
C ALA A 54 0.12 -7.30 -19.38
N LEU A 55 0.79 -7.00 -20.49
CA LEU A 55 1.63 -7.97 -21.20
C LEU A 55 2.82 -8.44 -20.35
N THR A 56 3.43 -7.53 -19.59
CA THR A 56 4.54 -7.88 -18.70
C THR A 56 4.09 -8.85 -17.63
N ALA A 57 2.98 -8.56 -16.95
CA ALA A 57 2.47 -9.38 -15.86
C ALA A 57 1.91 -10.73 -16.33
N LEU A 58 1.12 -10.72 -17.41
CA LEU A 58 0.33 -11.88 -17.83
C LEU A 58 1.03 -12.77 -18.86
N VAL A 59 2.02 -12.25 -19.60
CA VAL A 59 2.68 -12.99 -20.69
C VAL A 59 4.17 -13.14 -20.43
N ILE A 60 4.89 -12.04 -20.25
CA ILE A 60 6.36 -12.07 -20.16
C ILE A 60 6.82 -12.85 -18.92
N LEU A 61 6.29 -12.53 -17.74
CA LEU A 61 6.68 -13.22 -16.50
C LEU A 61 6.41 -14.74 -16.55
N PRO A 62 5.21 -15.22 -16.95
CA PRO A 62 4.98 -16.67 -17.10
C PRO A 62 5.91 -17.34 -18.11
N VAL A 63 6.11 -16.75 -19.29
CA VAL A 63 6.98 -17.33 -20.33
C VAL A 63 8.41 -17.45 -19.84
N LEU A 64 8.93 -16.45 -19.13
CA LEU A 64 10.26 -16.52 -18.51
C LEU A 64 10.34 -17.64 -17.47
N GLY A 65 9.31 -17.78 -16.64
CA GLY A 65 9.23 -18.84 -15.64
C GLY A 65 9.25 -20.24 -16.26
N PHE A 66 8.39 -20.49 -17.26
CA PHE A 66 8.38 -21.77 -17.98
C PHE A 66 9.67 -22.01 -18.76
N GLY A 67 10.20 -21.00 -19.42
CA GLY A 67 11.49 -21.07 -20.11
C GLY A 67 12.62 -21.48 -19.17
N ALA A 68 12.70 -20.86 -17.99
CA ALA A 68 13.66 -21.22 -16.96
C ALA A 68 13.47 -22.68 -16.49
N ALA A 69 12.23 -23.11 -16.27
CA ALA A 69 11.93 -24.50 -15.88
C ALA A 69 12.40 -25.51 -16.94
N VAL A 70 12.14 -25.23 -18.23
CA VAL A 70 12.59 -26.06 -19.36
C VAL A 70 14.12 -26.11 -19.42
N VAL A 71 14.79 -24.97 -19.30
CA VAL A 71 16.27 -24.90 -19.29
C VAL A 71 16.85 -25.73 -18.15
N VAL A 72 16.27 -25.65 -16.95
CA VAL A 72 16.71 -26.45 -15.80
C VAL A 72 16.48 -27.94 -16.03
N TRP A 73 15.34 -28.33 -16.62
CA TRP A 73 15.03 -29.72 -16.94
C TRP A 73 16.04 -30.30 -17.95
N LEU A 74 16.33 -29.56 -19.03
CA LEU A 74 17.29 -29.97 -20.05
C LEU A 74 18.73 -30.09 -19.51
N ARG A 75 19.11 -29.27 -18.53
CA ARG A 75 20.45 -29.36 -17.90
C ARG A 75 20.59 -30.52 -16.93
N ARG A 76 19.48 -31.03 -16.39
CA ARG A 76 19.47 -32.13 -15.41
C ARG A 76 19.31 -33.50 -16.07
N ARG A 77 19.00 -33.55 -17.36
CA ARG A 77 18.87 -34.78 -18.13
C ARG A 77 20.10 -35.01 -18.99
#